data_AF-A0A627JWW9-F1
#
_entry.id   AF-A0A627JWW9-F1
#
_cell.length_a   1.000
_cell.length_b   1.000
_cell.length_c   1.000
_cell.angle_alpha   90.00
_cell.angle_beta   90.00
_cell.angle_gamma   90.00
#
_symmetry.space_group_name_H-M   'P 1'
#
loop_
_entity.id
_entity.type
_entity.pdbx_description
1 polymer ?
#
loop_
_entity_poly.entity_id
_entity_poly.type
_entity_poly.pdbx_seq_one_letter_code
_entity_poly.pdbx_strand_id
1 'polypeptide(L)'
;MYRVNQIIKTISKMNSYAPYNQINKKINLLRKVQVYSFLTSLISLVLMVIIAVIYKICDLPKEPFLLPALVLYALNSVAGIVYLFTPIIPGVKFMLNFKKEIFNDLICEIDNDEQNIEKLMPYSLIELNYSIDWLNIKIQRVKSRINDFFGEKTAVLSIIGLAYSAIQGFGG
;
A
#
# COMPACT_ATOMS: atom_id res chain seq x y z
N MET A 1 -23.97 6.42 35.91
CA MET A 1 -22.95 7.17 35.17
C MET A 1 -22.56 6.33 33.97
N TYR A 2 -22.84 6.78 32.74
CA TYR A 2 -22.65 5.96 31.53
C TYR A 2 -21.17 5.53 31.38
N ARG A 3 -20.93 4.25 31.07
CA ARG A 3 -19.58 3.64 30.98
C ARG A 3 -18.80 4.02 29.72
N VAL A 4 -18.91 5.26 29.29
CA VAL A 4 -18.39 5.77 28.01
C VAL A 4 -16.89 5.61 27.88
N ASN A 5 -16.14 5.87 28.94
CA ASN A 5 -14.68 5.67 28.94
C ASN A 5 -14.29 4.20 28.71
N GLN A 6 -15.10 3.25 29.19
CA GLN A 6 -14.86 1.82 28.97
C GLN A 6 -15.21 1.43 27.53
N ILE A 7 -16.34 1.92 27.02
CA ILE A 7 -16.77 1.69 25.63
C ILE A 7 -15.74 2.24 24.65
N ILE A 8 -15.28 3.47 24.83
CA ILE A 8 -14.24 4.08 23.98
C ILE A 8 -12.94 3.26 24.05
N LYS A 9 -12.55 2.77 25.22
CA LYS A 9 -11.36 1.93 25.39
C LYS A 9 -11.52 0.55 24.75
N THR A 10 -12.74 0.00 24.71
CA THR A 10 -13.04 -1.23 23.97
C THR A 10 -12.92 -0.98 22.46
N ILE A 11 -13.54 0.10 21.96
CA ILE A 11 -13.47 0.50 20.54
C ILE A 11 -12.03 0.74 20.10
N SER A 12 -11.21 1.43 20.91
CA SER A 12 -9.81 1.69 20.56
C SER A 12 -8.93 0.44 20.46
N LYS A 13 -9.42 -0.70 20.96
CA LYS A 13 -8.73 -2.00 20.92
C LYS A 13 -9.34 -2.97 19.90
N MET A 14 -10.34 -2.54 19.14
CA MET A 14 -10.90 -3.34 18.08
C MET A 14 -9.87 -3.55 16.97
N ASN A 15 -9.94 -4.72 16.34
CA ASN A 15 -9.04 -5.03 15.25
C ASN A 15 -9.45 -4.19 14.05
N SER A 16 -8.48 -3.51 13.44
CA SER A 16 -8.70 -2.90 12.12
C SER A 16 -8.85 -4.03 11.09
N TYR A 17 -9.79 -3.85 10.16
CA TYR A 17 -9.94 -4.77 9.04
C TYR A 17 -8.64 -4.87 8.26
N ALA A 18 -8.21 -6.10 7.98
CA ALA A 18 -7.10 -6.39 7.09
C ALA A 18 -7.65 -7.18 5.89
N PRO A 19 -7.46 -6.70 4.65
CA PRO A 19 -7.97 -7.39 3.47
C PRO A 19 -7.39 -8.80 3.33
N TYR A 20 -8.19 -9.75 2.82
CA TYR A 20 -7.85 -11.17 2.72
C TYR A 20 -6.54 -11.40 1.96
N ASN A 21 -6.31 -10.59 0.93
CA ASN A 21 -5.09 -10.66 0.11
C ASN A 21 -3.80 -10.28 0.87
N GLN A 22 -3.88 -9.51 1.96
CA GLN A 22 -2.72 -9.26 2.84
C GLN A 22 -2.45 -10.42 3.80
N ILE A 23 -3.49 -11.14 4.21
CA ILE A 23 -3.38 -12.30 5.11
C ILE A 23 -2.74 -13.48 4.38
N ASN A 24 -3.05 -13.65 3.08
CA ASN A 24 -2.56 -14.75 2.26
C ASN A 24 -1.22 -14.41 1.57
N LYS A 25 -0.12 -14.52 2.33
CA LYS A 25 1.31 -14.20 2.05
C LYS A 25 1.96 -14.61 0.70
N LYS A 26 1.23 -15.03 -0.33
CA LYS A 26 1.78 -15.44 -1.65
C LYS A 26 2.41 -14.29 -2.47
N ILE A 27 2.20 -13.03 -2.09
CA ILE A 27 2.71 -11.83 -2.80
C ILE A 27 4.22 -11.62 -2.58
N ASN A 28 4.83 -12.26 -1.58
CA ASN A 28 6.25 -12.03 -1.24
C ASN A 28 7.25 -12.44 -2.34
N LEU A 29 6.93 -13.41 -3.21
CA LEU A 29 7.86 -13.84 -4.26
C LEU A 29 7.87 -12.86 -5.44
N LEU A 30 6.68 -12.45 -5.93
CA LEU A 30 6.56 -11.45 -7.00
C LEU A 30 7.22 -10.14 -6.58
N ARG A 31 7.02 -9.71 -5.33
CA ARG A 31 7.66 -8.51 -4.80
C ARG A 31 9.18 -8.61 -4.78
N LYS A 32 9.74 -9.76 -4.41
CA LYS A 32 11.20 -10.01 -4.49
C LYS A 32 11.69 -9.92 -5.93
N VAL A 33 11.00 -10.55 -6.88
CA VAL A 33 11.35 -10.48 -8.31
C VAL A 33 11.34 -9.04 -8.81
N GLN A 34 10.31 -8.26 -8.46
CA GLN A 34 10.22 -6.85 -8.84
C GLN A 34 11.41 -6.04 -8.29
N VAL A 35 11.73 -6.21 -7.00
CA VAL A 35 12.86 -5.51 -6.35
C VAL A 35 14.19 -5.87 -7.00
N TYR A 36 14.45 -7.16 -7.23
CA TYR A 36 15.68 -7.59 -7.91
C TYR A 36 15.77 -7.07 -9.34
N SER A 37 14.65 -7.07 -10.06
CA SER A 37 14.59 -6.53 -11.43
C SER A 37 14.88 -5.03 -11.46
N PHE A 38 14.32 -4.28 -10.51
CA PHE A 38 14.60 -2.85 -10.34
C PHE A 38 16.08 -2.59 -10.04
N LEU A 39 16.66 -3.30 -9.06
CA LEU A 39 18.07 -3.15 -8.69
C LEU A 39 18.99 -3.48 -9.86
N THR A 40 18.66 -4.53 -10.62
CA THR A 40 19.44 -4.96 -11.79
C THR A 40 19.40 -3.91 -12.90
N SER A 41 18.23 -3.31 -13.18
CA SER A 41 18.09 -2.20 -14.14
C SER A 41 18.84 -0.95 -13.67
N LEU A 42 18.77 -0.61 -12.38
CA LEU A 42 19.47 0.55 -11.81
C LEU A 42 20.99 0.39 -11.91
N ILE A 43 21.53 -0.76 -11.48
CA ILE A 43 22.97 -1.04 -11.50
C ILE A 43 23.49 -1.06 -12.94
N SER A 44 22.77 -1.72 -13.85
CA SER A 44 23.18 -1.75 -15.27
C SER A 44 23.18 -0.37 -15.91
N LEU A 45 22.23 0.51 -15.56
CA LEU A 45 22.21 1.90 -16.01
C LEU A 45 23.43 2.68 -15.51
N VAL A 46 23.76 2.57 -14.22
CA VAL A 46 24.93 3.22 -13.63
C VAL A 46 26.22 2.75 -14.29
N LEU A 47 26.38 1.44 -14.52
CA LEU A 47 27.56 0.90 -15.18
C LEU A 47 27.70 1.39 -16.64
N MET A 48 26.59 1.49 -17.39
CA MET A 48 26.62 2.08 -18.74
C MET A 48 27.08 3.53 -18.72
N VAL A 49 26.62 4.33 -17.75
CA VAL A 49 27.06 5.73 -17.60
C VAL A 49 28.56 5.80 -17.30
N ILE A 50 29.06 4.94 -16.41
CA ILE A 50 30.49 4.87 -16.09
C ILE A 50 31.32 4.55 -17.36
N ILE A 51 30.89 3.55 -18.14
CA ILE A 51 31.56 3.18 -19.40
C ILE A 51 31.57 4.36 -20.37
N ALA A 52 30.44 5.05 -20.52
CA ALA A 52 30.34 6.21 -21.42
C ALA A 52 31.25 7.37 -21.00
N VAL A 53 31.36 7.62 -19.69
CA VAL A 53 32.24 8.66 -19.13
C VAL A 53 33.71 8.30 -19.32
N ILE A 54 34.11 7.07 -19.02
CA ILE A 54 35.50 6.60 -19.19
C ILE A 54 35.91 6.66 -20.67
N TYR A 55 35.05 6.17 -21.56
CA TYR A 55 35.27 6.25 -23.00
C TYR A 55 35.50 7.69 -23.46
N LYS A 56 34.69 8.64 -22.97
CA LYS A 56 34.76 10.05 -23.37
C LYS A 56 35.98 10.79 -22.78
N ILE A 57 36.43 10.44 -21.58
CA ILE A 57 37.55 11.12 -20.91
C ILE A 57 38.90 10.59 -21.40
N CYS A 58 39.00 9.28 -21.64
CA CYS A 58 40.27 8.63 -21.95
C CYS A 58 40.53 8.43 -23.46
N ASP A 59 39.64 8.89 -24.34
CA ASP A 59 39.71 8.73 -25.81
C ASP A 59 40.12 7.30 -26.25
N LEU A 60 39.56 6.30 -25.57
CA LEU A 60 39.93 4.90 -25.76
C LEU A 60 39.30 4.32 -27.05
N PRO A 61 39.92 3.29 -27.66
CA PRO A 61 39.33 2.61 -28.80
C PRO A 61 37.98 1.99 -28.44
N LYS A 62 37.02 2.07 -29.36
CA LYS A 62 35.62 1.66 -29.15
C LYS A 62 35.44 0.15 -28.98
N GLU A 63 36.29 -0.65 -29.62
CA GLU A 63 36.14 -2.11 -29.72
C GLU A 63 35.97 -2.84 -28.37
N PRO A 64 36.80 -2.60 -27.33
CA PRO A 64 36.66 -3.27 -26.04
C PRO A 64 35.39 -2.88 -25.25
N PHE A 65 34.81 -1.70 -25.51
CA PHE A 65 33.66 -1.19 -24.74
C PHE A 65 32.31 -1.52 -25.36
N LEU A 66 32.27 -1.86 -26.66
CA LEU A 66 31.04 -2.10 -27.40
C LEU A 66 30.27 -3.32 -26.88
N LEU A 67 30.95 -4.46 -26.72
CA LEU A 67 30.32 -5.71 -26.30
C LEU A 67 29.79 -5.64 -24.84
N PRO A 68 30.55 -5.16 -23.85
CA PRO A 68 30.03 -4.96 -22.49
C PRO A 68 28.83 -4.00 -22.44
N ALA A 69 28.87 -2.90 -23.21
CA ALA A 69 27.77 -1.93 -23.24
C ALA A 69 26.49 -2.55 -23.83
N LEU A 70 26.61 -3.34 -24.91
CA LEU A 70 25.47 -4.06 -25.51
C LEU A 70 24.86 -5.09 -24.54
N VAL A 71 25.69 -5.83 -23.82
CA VAL A 71 25.23 -6.80 -22.81
C VAL A 71 24.48 -6.09 -21.67
N LEU A 72 25.04 -4.98 -21.16
CA LEU A 72 24.38 -4.19 -20.11
C LEU A 72 23.06 -3.58 -20.59
N TYR A 73 23.00 -3.11 -21.84
CA TYR A 73 21.79 -2.57 -22.43
C TYR A 73 20.70 -3.63 -22.58
N ALA A 74 21.05 -4.81 -23.10
CA ALA A 74 20.12 -5.93 -23.21
C ALA A 74 19.60 -6.36 -21.84
N LEU A 75 20.49 -6.49 -20.85
CA LEU A 75 20.14 -6.86 -19.48
C LEU A 75 19.26 -5.80 -18.80
N ASN A 76 19.52 -4.52 -19.02
CA ASN A 76 18.67 -3.43 -18.54
C ASN A 76 17.27 -3.51 -19.16
N SER A 77 17.20 -3.68 -20.48
CA SER A 77 15.93 -3.76 -21.21
C SER A 77 15.08 -4.93 -20.71
N VAL A 78 15.66 -6.11 -20.55
CA VAL A 78 14.96 -7.30 -20.01
C VAL A 78 14.52 -7.06 -18.56
N ALA A 79 15.38 -6.53 -17.71
CA ALA A 79 15.04 -6.22 -16.32
C ALA A 79 13.93 -5.15 -16.21
N GLY A 80 13.93 -4.15 -17.09
CA GLY A 80 12.87 -3.13 -17.16
C GLY A 80 11.54 -3.74 -17.55
N ILE A 81 11.50 -4.60 -18.56
CA ILE A 81 10.29 -5.33 -18.98
C ILE A 81 9.77 -6.18 -17.81
N VAL A 82 10.62 -7.00 -17.20
CA VAL A 82 10.21 -7.85 -16.06
C VAL A 82 9.66 -7.00 -14.92
N TYR A 83 10.29 -5.87 -14.60
CA TYR A 83 9.82 -4.96 -13.56
C TYR A 83 8.42 -4.42 -13.85
N LEU A 84 8.14 -4.01 -15.10
CA LEU A 84 6.85 -3.45 -15.51
C LEU A 84 5.73 -4.49 -15.53
N PHE A 85 6.02 -5.72 -15.95
CA PHE A 85 5.00 -6.78 -16.05
C PHE A 85 4.72 -7.49 -14.72
N THR A 86 5.67 -7.47 -13.77
CA THR A 86 5.49 -8.12 -12.46
C THR A 86 4.23 -7.69 -11.70
N PRO A 87 3.88 -6.39 -11.57
CA PRO A 87 2.64 -5.97 -10.90
C PRO A 87 1.36 -6.28 -11.71
N ILE A 88 1.45 -6.53 -13.01
CA ILE A 88 0.29 -6.85 -13.86
C ILE A 88 -0.23 -8.26 -13.55
N ILE A 89 0.66 -9.21 -13.27
CA ILE A 89 0.31 -10.61 -12.98
C ILE A 89 -0.69 -10.75 -11.82
N PRO A 90 -0.45 -10.19 -10.61
CA PRO A 90 -1.42 -10.27 -9.53
C PRO A 90 -2.72 -9.54 -9.86
N GLY A 91 -2.67 -8.40 -10.56
CA GLY A 91 -3.86 -7.67 -10.99
C GLY A 91 -4.76 -8.47 -11.94
N VAL A 92 -4.17 -9.14 -12.93
CA VAL A 92 -4.92 -10.02 -13.85
C VAL A 92 -5.49 -11.22 -13.10
N LYS A 93 -4.72 -11.84 -12.21
CA LYS A 93 -5.21 -12.96 -11.40
C LYS A 93 -6.39 -12.56 -10.51
N PHE A 94 -6.29 -11.40 -9.86
CA PHE A 94 -7.38 -10.81 -9.08
C PHE A 94 -8.61 -10.63 -9.97
N MET A 95 -8.45 -10.06 -11.16
CA MET A 95 -9.56 -9.80 -12.07
C MET A 95 -10.23 -11.09 -12.59
N LEU A 96 -9.45 -12.15 -12.87
CA LEU A 96 -9.98 -13.45 -13.26
C LEU A 96 -10.76 -14.14 -12.13
N ASN A 97 -10.33 -13.96 -10.89
CA ASN A 97 -10.97 -14.53 -9.71
C ASN A 97 -11.82 -13.53 -8.92
N PHE A 98 -12.16 -12.39 -9.52
CA PHE A 98 -12.70 -11.21 -8.85
C PHE A 98 -13.88 -11.53 -7.95
N LYS A 99 -14.86 -12.29 -8.49
CA LYS A 99 -16.05 -12.71 -7.75
C LYS A 99 -15.69 -13.49 -6.48
N LYS A 100 -14.73 -14.40 -6.57
CA LYS A 100 -14.30 -15.24 -5.46
C LYS A 100 -13.50 -14.44 -4.44
N GLU A 101 -12.60 -13.57 -4.90
CA GLU A 101 -11.76 -12.76 -4.01
C GLU A 101 -12.59 -11.76 -3.23
N ILE A 102 -13.52 -11.04 -3.87
CA ILE A 102 -14.45 -10.14 -3.17
C ILE A 102 -15.32 -10.87 -2.17
N PHE A 103 -15.86 -12.04 -2.54
CA PHE A 103 -16.72 -12.77 -1.63
C PHE A 103 -15.95 -13.23 -0.38
N ASN A 104 -14.71 -13.67 -0.56
CA ASN A 104 -13.83 -13.99 0.56
C ASN A 104 -13.48 -12.77 1.41
N ASP A 105 -13.16 -11.63 0.77
CA ASP A 105 -12.90 -10.36 1.46
C ASP A 105 -14.10 -9.93 2.30
N LEU A 106 -15.31 -10.05 1.75
CA LEU A 106 -16.58 -9.70 2.41
C LEU A 106 -16.89 -10.63 3.57
N ILE A 107 -16.65 -11.93 3.45
CA ILE A 107 -16.79 -12.86 4.58
C ILE A 107 -15.81 -12.49 5.70
N CYS A 108 -14.54 -12.22 5.36
CA CYS A 108 -13.55 -11.82 6.36
C CYS A 108 -13.88 -10.47 7.02
N GLU A 109 -14.50 -9.54 6.29
CA GLU A 109 -14.99 -8.26 6.82
C GLU A 109 -16.11 -8.50 7.83
N ILE A 110 -17.11 -9.30 7.45
CA ILE A 110 -18.22 -9.68 8.32
C ILE A 110 -17.72 -10.39 9.58
N ASP A 111 -16.84 -11.38 9.45
CA ASP A 111 -16.29 -12.13 10.58
C ASP A 111 -15.51 -11.22 11.55
N ASN A 112 -14.75 -10.25 11.01
CA ASN A 112 -14.00 -9.29 11.83
C ASN A 112 -14.95 -8.31 12.55
N ASP A 113 -15.98 -7.84 11.86
CA ASP A 113 -16.97 -6.94 12.42
C ASP A 113 -17.81 -7.63 13.49
N GLU A 114 -18.23 -8.88 13.26
CA GLU A 114 -18.93 -9.69 14.25
C GLU A 114 -18.11 -9.86 15.54
N GLN A 115 -16.83 -10.25 15.42
CA GLN A 115 -15.92 -10.33 16.57
C GLN A 115 -15.73 -8.99 17.30
N ASN A 116 -15.80 -7.86 16.59
CA ASN A 116 -15.72 -6.54 17.20
C ASN A 116 -17.05 -6.15 17.87
N ILE A 117 -18.19 -6.47 17.27
CA ILE A 117 -19.53 -6.24 17.81
C ILE A 117 -19.76 -7.08 19.07
N GLU A 118 -19.27 -8.32 19.12
CA GLU A 118 -19.31 -9.19 20.31
C GLU A 118 -18.71 -8.49 21.54
N LYS A 119 -17.64 -7.72 21.36
CA LYS A 119 -16.99 -6.95 22.45
C LYS A 119 -17.88 -5.82 22.97
N LEU A 120 -18.91 -5.41 22.21
CA LEU A 120 -19.88 -4.37 22.57
C LEU A 120 -21.20 -4.94 23.12
N MET A 121 -21.51 -6.21 22.88
CA MET A 121 -22.74 -6.86 23.38
C MET A 121 -22.99 -6.70 24.90
N PRO A 122 -21.97 -6.60 25.78
CA PRO A 122 -22.21 -6.38 27.21
C PRO A 122 -22.78 -4.99 27.58
N TYR A 123 -22.79 -4.02 26.66
CA TYR A 123 -23.27 -2.65 26.92
C TYR A 123 -24.72 -2.47 26.50
N SER A 124 -25.45 -1.63 27.24
CA SER A 124 -26.84 -1.32 26.89
C SER A 124 -26.94 -0.41 25.66
N LEU A 125 -28.04 -0.49 24.92
CA LEU A 125 -28.31 0.34 23.75
C LEU A 125 -28.26 1.85 24.07
N ILE A 126 -28.68 2.23 25.27
CA ILE A 126 -28.63 3.62 25.76
C ILE A 126 -27.16 4.06 25.94
N GLU A 127 -26.30 3.23 26.53
CA GLU A 127 -24.88 3.53 26.70
C GLU A 127 -24.13 3.62 25.36
N LEU A 128 -24.48 2.75 24.41
CA LEU A 128 -23.91 2.78 23.06
C LEU A 128 -24.33 4.05 22.32
N ASN A 129 -25.63 4.40 22.32
CA ASN A 129 -26.11 5.64 21.71
C ASN A 129 -25.48 6.89 22.31
N TYR A 130 -25.37 6.95 23.65
CA TYR A 130 -24.66 8.04 24.32
C TYR A 130 -23.18 8.13 23.88
N SER A 131 -22.52 6.98 23.68
CA SER A 131 -21.13 6.94 23.21
C SER A 131 -21.01 7.40 21.75
N ILE A 132 -21.99 7.07 20.90
CA ILE A 132 -22.09 7.58 19.51
C ILE A 132 -22.20 9.10 19.52
N ASP A 133 -23.08 9.67 20.33
CA ASP A 133 -23.24 11.13 20.45
C ASP A 133 -21.93 11.81 20.88
N TRP A 134 -21.24 11.23 21.87
CA TRP A 134 -19.96 11.75 22.34
C TRP A 134 -18.87 11.69 21.27
N LEU A 135 -18.79 10.57 20.52
CA LEU A 135 -17.86 10.41 19.40
C LEU A 135 -18.15 11.42 18.29
N ASN A 136 -19.42 11.64 17.93
CA ASN A 136 -19.83 12.62 16.93
C ASN A 136 -19.39 14.04 17.30
N ILE A 137 -19.60 14.45 18.55
CA ILE A 137 -19.12 15.75 19.05
C ILE A 137 -17.59 15.85 18.93
N LYS A 138 -16.87 14.76 19.27
CA LYS A 138 -15.41 14.75 19.19
C LYS A 138 -14.92 14.85 17.74
N ILE A 139 -15.52 14.12 16.80
CA ILE A 139 -15.21 14.16 15.37
C ILE A 139 -15.43 15.57 14.83
N GLN A 140 -16.56 16.20 15.15
CA GLN A 140 -16.84 17.58 14.72
C GLN A 140 -15.78 18.57 15.23
N ARG A 141 -15.37 18.46 16.50
CA ARG A 141 -14.29 19.31 17.05
C ARG A 141 -12.95 19.08 16.35
N VAL A 142 -12.61 17.84 16.06
CA VAL A 142 -11.37 17.51 15.33
C VAL A 142 -11.43 18.06 13.90
N LYS A 143 -12.57 17.88 13.21
CA LYS A 143 -12.80 18.41 11.86
C LYS A 143 -12.66 19.94 11.82
N SER A 144 -13.25 20.65 12.79
CA SER A 144 -13.09 22.10 12.92
C SER A 144 -11.63 22.49 13.09
N ARG A 145 -10.90 21.85 14.01
CA ARG A 145 -9.47 22.14 14.24
C ARG A 145 -8.62 21.87 13.00
N ILE A 146 -8.87 20.78 12.28
CA ILE A 146 -8.15 20.49 11.03
C ILE A 146 -8.43 21.60 10.00
N ASN A 147 -9.68 22.03 9.88
CA ASN A 147 -10.07 23.13 9.00
C ASN A 147 -9.40 24.46 9.40
N ASP A 148 -9.31 24.73 10.70
CA ASP A 148 -8.65 25.93 11.25
C ASP A 148 -7.12 25.91 11.00
N PHE A 149 -6.49 24.73 11.06
CA PHE A 149 -5.04 24.58 10.88
C PHE A 149 -4.59 24.52 9.41
N PHE A 150 -5.39 23.94 8.53
CA PHE A 150 -4.98 23.68 7.15
C PHE A 150 -5.82 24.41 6.09
N GLY A 151 -6.93 25.04 6.48
CA GLY A 151 -7.86 25.73 5.58
C GLY A 151 -8.63 24.79 4.65
N GLU A 152 -9.52 25.38 3.85
CA GLU A 152 -10.39 24.68 2.88
C GLU A 152 -9.61 23.97 1.74
N LYS A 153 -8.31 24.29 1.57
CA LYS A 153 -7.44 23.78 0.49
C LYS A 153 -6.70 22.47 0.86
N THR A 154 -7.26 21.69 1.77
CA THR A 154 -6.73 20.39 2.24
C THR A 154 -6.90 19.24 1.26
N ALA A 155 -7.54 19.47 0.11
CA ALA A 155 -7.67 18.48 -0.96
C ALA A 155 -6.35 17.76 -1.26
N VAL A 156 -5.21 18.48 -1.24
CA VAL A 156 -3.89 17.88 -1.51
C VAL A 156 -3.47 16.88 -0.42
N LEU A 157 -3.66 17.20 0.85
CA LEU A 157 -3.34 16.28 1.96
C LEU A 157 -4.31 15.10 2.01
N SER A 158 -5.59 15.33 1.71
CA SER A 158 -6.58 14.27 1.56
C SER A 158 -6.24 13.35 0.39
N ILE A 159 -5.79 13.89 -0.74
CA ILE A 159 -5.32 13.12 -1.89
C ILE A 159 -4.08 12.30 -1.52
N ILE A 160 -3.11 12.87 -0.79
CA ILE A 160 -1.91 12.13 -0.35
C ILE A 160 -2.29 11.01 0.62
N GLY A 161 -3.19 11.27 1.58
CA GLY A 161 -3.68 10.25 2.52
C GLY A 161 -4.45 9.14 1.84
N LEU A 162 -5.32 9.49 0.87
CA LEU A 162 -6.06 8.53 0.06
C LEU A 162 -5.11 7.71 -0.83
N ALA A 163 -4.12 8.35 -1.45
CA ALA A 163 -3.11 7.67 -2.26
C ALA A 163 -2.31 6.67 -1.40
N TYR A 164 -1.88 7.05 -0.21
CA TYR A 164 -1.17 6.17 0.72
C TYR A 164 -2.02 4.97 1.16
N SER A 165 -3.29 5.20 1.48
CA SER A 165 -4.24 4.14 1.87
C SER A 165 -4.53 3.18 0.72
N ALA A 166 -4.70 3.70 -0.50
CA ALA A 166 -4.89 2.88 -1.70
C ALA A 166 -3.67 1.99 -2.00
N ILE A 167 -2.45 2.53 -1.87
CA ILE A 167 -1.21 1.77 -2.09
C ILE A 167 -1.06 0.61 -1.10
N GLN A 168 -1.46 0.78 0.17
CA GLN A 168 -1.46 -0.33 1.13
C GLN A 168 -2.50 -1.41 0.78
N GLY A 169 -3.69 -1.04 0.30
CA GLY A 169 -4.76 -1.97 -0.05
C GLY A 169 -4.44 -2.90 -1.22
N PHE A 170 -3.63 -2.44 -2.19
CA PHE A 170 -3.22 -3.24 -3.35
C PHE A 170 -1.97 -4.11 -3.13
N GLY A 171 -1.44 -4.14 -1.90
CA GLY A 171 -0.24 -4.90 -1.56
C GLY A 171 1.02 -4.23 -2.09
N GLY A 172 1.53 -3.26 -1.33
CA GLY A 172 2.83 -2.61 -1.58
C GLY A 172 4.03 -3.54 -1.63
#